data_AF-A0A9J6FXE4-F1
#
_entry.id   AF-A0A9J6FXE4-F1
#
_cell.length_a   1.000
_cell.length_b   1.000
_cell.length_c   1.000
_cell.angle_alpha   90.00
_cell.angle_beta   90.00
_cell.angle_gamma   90.00
#
_symmetry.space_group_name_H-M   'P 1'
#
loop_
_entity.id
_entity.type
_entity.pdbx_description
1 polymer ?
#
loop_
_entity_poly.entity_id
_entity_poly.type
_entity_poly.pdbx_seq_one_letter_code
_entity_poly.pdbx_strand_id
1 'polypeptide(L)'
;MHVLRVYEQVVRGHEDSSEACLQLNVWTPCTEATDPGCRKTVLVFLHAVEFQNGDNNYYDGSWLAAIGQLVVVAPNFRLGAFGFLNLGTTSI
;
A
#
# COMPACT_ATOMS: atom_id res chain seq x y z
N MET A 1 -11.42 -2.92 -14.54
CA MET A 1 -10.79 -2.79 -13.21
C MET A 1 -9.31 -2.50 -13.43
N HIS A 2 -8.83 -1.34 -13.01
CA HIS A 2 -7.44 -0.93 -13.20
C HIS A 2 -6.70 -0.93 -11.86
N VAL A 3 -5.57 -1.62 -11.82
CA VAL A 3 -4.60 -1.48 -10.73
C VAL A 3 -3.65 -0.38 -11.15
N LEU A 4 -3.72 0.76 -10.47
CA LEU A 4 -2.73 1.82 -10.63
C LEU A 4 -1.63 1.54 -9.62
N ARG A 5 -0.49 1.02 -10.07
CA ARG A 5 0.73 1.02 -9.27
C ARG A 5 1.36 2.39 -9.43
N VAL A 6 1.47 3.15 -8.33
CA VAL A 6 1.99 4.53 -8.36
C VAL A 6 3.50 4.58 -8.63
N TYR A 7 4.15 3.44 -8.82
CA TYR A 7 5.47 3.32 -9.43
C TYR A 7 5.44 2.16 -10.42
N GLU A 8 5.93 2.39 -11.64
CA GLU A 8 6.31 1.32 -12.55
C GLU A 8 7.52 0.59 -11.93
N GLN A 9 7.24 -0.29 -10.98
CA GLN A 9 8.12 -1.42 -10.77
C GLN A 9 7.86 -2.30 -11.98
N VAL A 10 8.77 -2.20 -12.96
CA VAL A 10 9.31 -3.39 -13.63
C VAL A 10 9.15 -4.55 -12.64
N VAL A 11 8.58 -5.66 -13.09
CA VAL A 11 8.62 -6.93 -12.37
C VAL A 11 10.10 -7.30 -12.20
N ARG A 12 10.82 -6.57 -11.33
CA ARG A 12 12.19 -6.83 -10.94
C ARG A 12 12.02 -8.07 -10.09
N GLY A 13 12.64 -9.14 -10.56
CA GLY A 13 12.66 -10.39 -9.82
C GLY A 13 12.98 -10.08 -8.37
N HIS A 14 12.07 -10.50 -7.49
CA HIS A 14 12.30 -10.92 -6.12
C HIS A 14 13.69 -10.58 -5.57
N GLU A 15 13.93 -9.31 -5.26
CA GLU A 15 14.85 -8.99 -4.18
C GLU A 15 14.00 -9.04 -2.92
N ASP A 16 14.00 -10.21 -2.29
CA ASP A 16 13.36 -10.42 -1.00
C ASP A 16 13.90 -9.41 0.00
N SER A 17 13.10 -8.39 0.27
CA SER A 17 13.36 -7.26 1.18
C SER A 17 14.41 -6.23 0.71
N SER A 18 13.99 -4.97 0.68
CA SER A 18 14.81 -3.79 0.39
C SER A 18 14.36 -2.61 1.26
N GLU A 19 15.25 -1.68 1.59
CA GLU A 19 14.88 -0.41 2.25
C GLU A 19 14.11 0.55 1.31
N ALA A 20 14.19 0.32 0.00
CA ALA A 20 13.41 1.05 -1.00
C ALA A 20 11.96 0.52 -1.08
N CYS A 21 11.32 0.31 0.07
CA CYS A 21 10.02 -0.38 0.18
C CYS A 21 8.80 0.52 0.23
N LEU A 22 8.95 1.86 0.33
CA LEU A 22 7.82 2.80 0.49
C LEU A 22 7.01 2.99 -0.80
N GLN A 23 6.23 1.97 -1.12
CA GLN A 23 5.38 1.88 -2.30
C GLN A 23 3.94 1.60 -1.87
N LEU A 24 2.98 1.82 -2.78
CA LEU A 24 1.59 1.48 -2.53
C LEU A 24 0.92 0.88 -3.76
N ASN A 25 0.00 -0.06 -3.51
CA ASN A 25 -0.92 -0.58 -4.49
C ASN A 25 -2.25 0.20 -4.39
N VAL A 26 -2.83 0.55 -5.55
CA VAL A 26 -4.14 1.21 -5.63
C VAL A 26 -5.06 0.41 -6.55
N TRP A 27 -6.23 0.06 -6.04
CA TRP A 27 -7.31 -0.54 -6.80
C TRP A 27 -8.48 0.43 -6.84
N THR A 28 -8.97 0.69 -8.04
CA THR A 28 -10.08 1.61 -8.25
C THR A 28 -11.08 1.01 -9.26
N PRO A 29 -12.40 1.15 -9.01
CA PRO A 29 -13.42 0.81 -10.01
C PRO A 29 -13.46 1.83 -11.15
N CYS A 30 -12.81 3.00 -10.97
CA CYS A 30 -12.80 4.10 -11.92
C CYS A 30 -11.56 4.09 -12.82
N THR A 31 -11.79 4.23 -14.12
CA THR A 31 -10.75 4.31 -15.15
C THR A 31 -10.20 5.72 -15.32
N GLU A 32 -11.06 6.75 -15.17
CA GLU A 32 -10.74 8.15 -15.43
C GLU A 32 -10.88 8.99 -14.15
N ALA A 33 -9.78 9.60 -13.70
CA ALA A 33 -9.76 10.40 -12.46
C ALA A 33 -10.59 11.69 -12.56
N THR A 34 -10.82 12.19 -13.78
CA THR A 34 -11.55 13.44 -14.03
C THR A 34 -13.07 13.26 -14.08
N ASP A 35 -13.57 12.02 -14.12
CA ASP A 35 -15.02 11.75 -14.08
C ASP A 35 -15.59 12.16 -12.70
N PRO A 36 -16.58 13.08 -12.64
CA PRO A 36 -17.23 13.45 -11.38
C PRO A 36 -17.82 12.25 -10.62
N GLY A 37 -18.26 11.20 -11.34
CA GLY A 37 -18.74 9.94 -10.79
C GLY A 37 -17.64 9.11 -10.10
N CYS A 38 -16.37 9.50 -10.27
CA CYS A 38 -15.20 8.83 -9.74
C CYS A 38 -14.65 9.40 -8.43
N ARG A 39 -15.36 10.34 -7.81
CA ARG A 39 -15.14 10.70 -6.40
C ARG A 39 -15.70 9.61 -5.50
N LYS A 40 -14.88 8.58 -5.23
CA LYS A 40 -15.22 7.46 -4.35
C LYS A 40 -14.56 7.59 -2.98
N THR A 41 -15.14 6.93 -1.99
CA THR A 41 -14.50 6.74 -0.68
C THR A 41 -13.17 6.01 -0.85
N VAL A 42 -12.16 6.40 -0.06
CA VAL A 42 -10.84 5.75 -0.05
C VAL A 42 -10.70 4.93 1.23
N LEU A 43 -10.49 3.63 1.08
CA LEU A 43 -10.10 2.72 2.15
C LEU A 43 -8.59 2.53 2.12
N VAL A 44 -7.91 2.96 3.17
CA VAL A 44 -6.47 2.70 3.34
C VAL A 44 -6.31 1.48 4.24
N PHE A 45 -5.78 0.39 3.69
CA PHE A 45 -5.56 -0.86 4.38
C PHE A 45 -4.10 -0.98 4.81
N LEU A 46 -3.86 -0.98 6.12
CA LEU A 46 -2.53 -1.17 6.68
C LEU A 46 -2.34 -2.65 7.01
N HIS A 47 -1.40 -3.30 6.32
CA HIS A 47 -0.99 -4.65 6.66
C HIS A 47 -0.28 -4.65 8.02
N ALA A 48 -0.44 -5.68 8.85
CA ALA A 48 0.32 -5.77 10.09
C ALA A 48 0.55 -7.22 10.50
N VAL A 49 1.82 -7.60 10.68
CA VAL A 49 2.23 -8.77 11.46
C VAL A 49 3.28 -8.27 12.45
N GLU A 50 2.81 -7.92 13.65
CA GLU A 50 3.63 -7.49 14.80
C GLU A 50 4.59 -6.30 14.54
N PHE A 51 4.37 -5.54 13.47
CA PHE A 51 5.28 -4.49 12.97
C PHE A 51 6.67 -5.01 12.54
N GLN A 52 6.86 -6.32 12.41
CA GLN A 52 8.13 -6.94 12.04
C GLN A 52 8.15 -7.40 10.59
N ASN A 53 7.02 -7.88 10.08
CA ASN A 53 6.91 -8.47 8.76
C ASN A 53 5.63 -8.01 8.05
N GLY A 54 5.64 -8.06 6.72
CA GLY A 54 4.48 -7.80 5.88
C GLY A 54 4.83 -7.00 4.62
N ASP A 55 4.04 -7.21 3.58
CA ASP A 55 4.16 -6.51 2.30
C ASP A 55 2.78 -6.35 1.67
N ASN A 56 2.56 -5.24 0.97
CA ASN A 56 1.30 -4.90 0.32
C ASN A 56 0.93 -5.87 -0.81
N ASN A 57 1.87 -6.64 -1.37
CA ASN A 57 1.60 -7.60 -2.44
C ASN A 57 0.93 -8.88 -1.94
N TYR A 58 0.88 -9.12 -0.62
CA TYR A 58 0.11 -10.23 -0.05
C TYR A 58 -1.41 -10.00 -0.10
N TYR A 59 -1.85 -8.78 -0.43
CA TYR A 59 -3.25 -8.38 -0.38
C TYR A 59 -3.71 -7.91 -1.75
N ASP A 60 -4.77 -8.52 -2.28
CA ASP A 60 -5.44 -8.04 -3.48
C ASP A 60 -6.73 -7.28 -3.10
N GLY A 61 -6.70 -5.96 -3.25
CA GLY A 61 -7.84 -5.08 -3.01
C GLY A 61 -8.89 -5.08 -4.13
N SER A 62 -8.69 -5.87 -5.20
CA SER A 62 -9.49 -5.76 -6.41
C SER A 62 -10.98 -6.05 -6.20
N TRP A 63 -11.28 -7.17 -5.55
CA TRP A 63 -12.65 -7.58 -5.25
C TRP A 63 -13.41 -6.56 -4.41
N LEU A 64 -12.74 -6.01 -3.38
CA LEU A 64 -13.34 -5.05 -2.46
C LEU A 64 -13.61 -3.70 -3.13
N ALA A 65 -12.67 -3.22 -3.96
CA ALA A 65 -12.88 -1.99 -4.73
C ALA A 65 -14.05 -2.12 -5.74
N ALA A 66 -14.19 -3.28 -6.38
CA ALA A 66 -15.24 -3.53 -7.36
C ALA A 66 -16.64 -3.60 -6.72
N ILE A 67 -16.79 -4.36 -5.63
CA ILE A 67 -18.11 -4.56 -4.99
C ILE A 67 -18.49 -3.37 -4.12
N GLY A 68 -17.53 -2.83 -3.37
CA GLY A 68 -17.75 -1.69 -2.48
C GLY A 68 -17.85 -0.35 -3.21
N GLN A 69 -17.58 -0.32 -4.52
CA GLN A 69 -17.52 0.90 -5.32
C GLN A 69 -16.65 1.98 -4.68
N LEU A 70 -15.49 1.57 -4.17
CA LEU A 70 -14.54 2.38 -3.40
C LEU A 70 -13.12 2.21 -3.93
N VAL A 71 -12.23 3.14 -3.61
CA VAL A 71 -10.80 3.00 -3.88
C VAL A 71 -10.16 2.27 -2.70
N VAL A 72 -9.40 1.21 -2.97
CA VAL A 72 -8.56 0.54 -1.96
C VAL A 72 -7.11 0.94 -2.18
N VAL A 73 -6.44 1.33 -1.10
CA VAL A 73 -5.02 1.66 -1.08
C VAL A 73 -4.33 0.78 -0.05
N ALA A 74 -3.29 0.05 -0.45
CA ALA A 74 -2.44 -0.74 0.45
C ALA A 74 -0.99 -0.24 0.36
N PRO A 75 -0.54 0.62 1.29
CA PRO A 75 0.85 1.06 1.35
C PRO A 75 1.75 0.05 2.08
N ASN A 76 3.01 0.05 1.71
CA ASN A 76 4.11 -0.46 2.53
C ASN A 76 4.57 0.64 3.49
N PHE A 77 4.91 0.25 4.72
CA PHE A 77 5.57 1.10 5.70
C PHE A 77 6.80 0.37 6.26
N ARG A 78 7.72 1.11 6.88
CA ARG A 78 8.95 0.52 7.43
C ARG A 78 8.62 -0.38 8.62
N LEU A 79 9.36 -1.47 8.75
CA LEU A 79 9.16 -2.50 9.76
C LEU A 79 10.40 -2.66 10.64
N GLY A 80 10.25 -3.36 11.77
CA GLY A 80 11.33 -3.68 12.69
C GLY A 80 12.16 -2.46 13.08
N ALA A 81 13.48 -2.62 13.11
CA ALA A 81 14.39 -1.53 13.48
C ALA A 81 14.31 -0.32 12.52
N PHE A 82 14.02 -0.55 11.23
CA PHE A 82 13.93 0.53 10.24
C PHE A 82 12.72 1.44 10.42
N GLY A 83 11.68 0.96 11.11
CA GLY A 83 10.46 1.73 11.41
C GLY A 83 10.29 2.13 12.87
N PHE A 84 10.83 1.34 13.81
CA PHE A 84 10.43 1.40 15.23
C PHE A 84 11.59 1.33 16.23
N LEU A 85 12.85 1.40 15.79
CA LEU A 85 13.97 1.46 16.74
C LEU A 85 13.92 2.76 17.55
N ASN A 86 13.83 2.64 18.87
CA ASN A 86 13.92 3.73 19.81
C ASN A 86 14.88 3.34 20.94
N LEU A 87 15.94 4.11 21.14
CA LEU A 87 16.98 3.84 22.14
C LEU A 87 16.60 4.32 23.55
N GLY A 88 15.42 4.91 23.73
CA GLY A 88 14.95 5.42 25.02
C GLY A 88 15.79 6.58 25.56
N THR A 89 16.62 7.20 24.72
CA THR A 89 17.42 8.35 25.12
C THR A 89 16.51 9.55 25.29
N THR A 90 16.42 10.06 26.51
CA THR A 90 15.80 11.35 26.80
C THR A 90 16.55 12.43 26.04
N SER A 91 15.99 12.86 24.92
CA SER A 91 16.43 14.08 24.24
C SER A 91 15.51 15.18 24.73
N ILE A 92 16.02 16.03 25.62
CA ILE A 92 15.45 17.35 25.92
C ILE A 92 15.99 18.32 24.88
#